data_AF-C6H0H5-F1
#
_entry.id   AF-C6H0H5-F1
#
_cell.length_a   1.000
_cell.length_b   1.000
_cell.length_c   1.000
_cell.angle_alpha   90.00
_cell.angle_beta   90.00
_cell.angle_gamma   90.00
#
_symmetry.space_group_name_H-M   'P 1'
#
loop_
_entity.id
_entity.type
_entity.pdbx_description
1 polymer ?
#
loop_
_entity_poly.entity_id
_entity_poly.type
_entity_poly.pdbx_seq_one_letter_code
_entity_poly.pdbx_strand_id
1 'polypeptide(L)'
;PALELLVDGGGAVAGARGVQRQSGDTWVVRAKAVVIATGGCAFQSRALGCNVLTGDGHLMAAEVGAEMSGMEFSNAYGLGPAFASVTKSLFYKWATFYDEQGVKLEGAGSAFGRSIIARELQTRRVFACLDRADEQVRVWIRTAQPNFFVPFDRLGIDPFTQHFPVTLRLEGTVRGTGGLHVTGRDCSTSVEGLYASGDAATREMICGGFTGGGSHNAAWAMSSGFWAGAGAADHALAKRRAGTGRLYCAGDVGLRDTSHNLPFDSANVVKAVQDEVFPYERNWTRSGDLLDDSLGRLDALWTSLRTSAPARGAHEAVRAREAAAMVATARWMYRSAQVRTETRGMHRRAEYKSIDAGQRHRLISGGLDDVWVRRKEVDTGLVPAEHQGAHA
;
A
#
# COMPACT_ATOMS: atom_id res chain seq x y z
N PRO A 1 -2.72 12.36 -15.33
CA PRO A 1 -2.34 12.15 -13.92
C PRO A 1 -1.27 13.16 -13.52
N ALA A 2 -1.14 13.46 -12.23
CA ALA A 2 0.02 14.19 -11.71
C ALA A 2 1.25 13.29 -11.85
N LEU A 3 2.38 13.87 -12.25
CA LEU A 3 3.64 13.15 -12.39
C LEU A 3 4.67 13.63 -11.36
N GLU A 4 4.56 14.88 -10.91
CA GLU A 4 5.43 15.46 -9.91
C GLU A 4 4.78 16.63 -9.14
N LEU A 5 5.33 16.91 -7.96
CA LEU A 5 5.04 18.11 -7.19
C LEU A 5 5.91 19.28 -7.65
N LEU A 6 5.43 20.48 -7.35
CA LEU A 6 6.15 21.74 -7.54
C LEU A 6 6.49 22.32 -6.18
N VAL A 7 7.70 22.83 -6.02
CA VAL A 7 8.16 23.48 -4.78
C VAL A 7 8.56 24.93 -5.03
N ASP A 8 8.39 25.78 -4.02
CA ASP A 8 8.89 27.16 -4.05
C ASP A 8 10.39 27.23 -3.66
N GLY A 9 10.96 28.44 -3.62
CA GLY A 9 12.37 28.64 -3.25
C GLY A 9 12.70 28.33 -1.79
N GLY A 10 11.69 28.17 -0.92
CA GLY A 10 11.83 27.73 0.47
C GLY A 10 11.66 26.22 0.66
N GLY A 11 11.34 25.48 -0.41
CA GLY A 11 11.09 24.04 -0.37
C GLY A 11 9.65 23.66 -0.01
N ALA A 12 8.73 24.61 0.15
CA ALA A 12 7.33 24.31 0.40
C ALA A 12 6.64 23.83 -0.88
N VAL A 13 5.76 22.84 -0.77
CA VAL A 13 4.97 22.34 -1.91
C VAL A 13 3.93 23.38 -2.30
N ALA A 14 3.98 23.77 -3.57
CA ALA A 14 3.23 24.89 -4.13
C ALA A 14 2.51 24.54 -5.45
N GLY A 15 2.24 23.25 -5.67
CA GLY A 15 1.48 22.79 -6.82
C GLY A 15 1.89 21.42 -7.33
N ALA A 16 1.42 21.10 -8.53
CA ALA A 16 1.73 19.86 -9.23
C ALA A 16 1.79 20.07 -10.74
N ARG A 17 2.51 19.20 -11.42
CA ARG A 17 2.55 19.10 -12.88
C ARG A 17 2.20 17.68 -13.30
N GLY A 18 1.57 17.55 -14.47
CA GLY A 18 1.24 16.24 -15.01
C GLY A 18 0.85 16.29 -16.47
N VAL A 19 0.17 15.22 -16.90
CA VAL A 19 -0.26 15.04 -18.29
C VAL A 19 -1.75 14.73 -18.39
N GLN A 20 -2.37 15.16 -19.48
CA GLN A 20 -3.70 14.76 -19.92
C GLN A 20 -3.56 13.49 -20.77
N ARG A 21 -4.14 12.38 -20.32
CA ARG A 21 -3.92 11.07 -20.97
C ARG A 21 -4.49 10.98 -22.39
N GLN A 22 -5.54 11.74 -22.70
CA GLN A 22 -6.22 11.65 -23.98
C GLN A 22 -5.54 12.51 -25.05
N SER A 23 -5.16 13.75 -24.72
CA SER A 23 -4.48 14.64 -25.66
C SER A 23 -2.96 14.51 -25.66
N GLY A 24 -2.36 14.04 -24.56
CA GLY A 24 -0.92 14.01 -24.35
C GLY A 24 -0.36 15.33 -23.80
N ASP A 25 -1.17 16.38 -23.68
CA ASP A 25 -0.73 17.70 -23.23
C ASP A 25 -0.30 17.69 -21.77
N THR A 26 0.70 18.51 -21.45
CA THR A 26 1.10 18.77 -20.07
C THR A 26 0.19 19.82 -19.43
N TRP A 27 -0.07 19.69 -18.14
CA TRP A 27 -0.76 20.71 -17.34
C TRP A 27 0.07 21.07 -16.10
N VAL A 28 -0.11 22.30 -15.62
CA VAL A 28 0.52 22.81 -14.39
C VAL A 28 -0.56 23.45 -13.52
N VAL A 29 -0.63 23.03 -12.26
CA VAL A 29 -1.49 23.65 -11.25
C VAL A 29 -0.59 24.28 -10.18
N ARG A 30 -0.74 25.58 -9.99
CA ARG A 30 -0.14 26.30 -8.86
C ARG A 30 -1.15 26.32 -7.72
N ALA A 31 -0.72 25.88 -6.55
CA ALA A 31 -1.58 25.82 -5.36
C ALA A 31 -0.77 26.26 -4.14
N LYS A 32 -1.44 26.76 -3.10
CA LYS A 32 -0.76 27.11 -1.84
C LYS A 32 -0.60 25.91 -0.91
N ALA A 33 -1.36 24.87 -1.15
CA ALA A 33 -1.29 23.60 -0.46
C ALA A 33 -1.70 22.49 -1.43
N VAL A 34 -1.16 21.29 -1.23
CA VAL A 34 -1.48 20.09 -2.01
C VAL A 34 -1.81 18.95 -1.06
N VAL A 35 -2.90 18.24 -1.34
CA VAL A 35 -3.32 17.04 -0.60
C VAL A 35 -3.05 15.81 -1.47
N ILE A 36 -2.24 14.87 -0.98
CA ILE A 36 -2.05 13.55 -1.60
C ILE A 36 -3.16 12.62 -1.14
N ALA A 37 -4.08 12.31 -2.05
CA ALA A 37 -5.21 11.40 -1.87
C ALA A 37 -5.21 10.27 -2.93
N THR A 38 -4.01 9.80 -3.30
CA THR A 38 -3.79 8.89 -4.45
C THR A 38 -4.06 7.41 -4.14
N GLY A 39 -4.50 7.09 -2.92
CA GLY A 39 -4.51 5.72 -2.42
C GLY A 39 -3.10 5.22 -2.08
N GLY A 40 -2.99 3.91 -1.86
CA GLY A 40 -1.73 3.24 -1.52
C GLY A 40 -1.01 2.61 -2.72
N CYS A 41 -0.14 1.64 -2.43
CA CYS A 41 0.53 0.79 -3.41
C CYS A 41 0.11 -0.67 -3.19
N ALA A 42 -0.52 -1.28 -4.20
CA ALA A 42 -0.84 -2.70 -4.27
C ALA A 42 -0.12 -3.38 -5.44
N PHE A 43 0.89 -2.73 -6.01
CA PHE A 43 1.82 -3.32 -6.98
C PHE A 43 1.13 -3.96 -8.19
N GLN A 44 -0.01 -3.43 -8.62
CA GLN A 44 -0.83 -4.02 -9.69
C GLN A 44 -1.21 -5.50 -9.48
N SER A 45 -1.56 -5.87 -8.24
CA SER A 45 -1.84 -7.26 -7.83
C SER A 45 -3.08 -7.94 -8.43
N ARG A 46 -3.82 -7.23 -9.29
CA ARG A 46 -5.08 -7.67 -9.90
C ARG A 46 -6.20 -7.94 -8.90
N ALA A 47 -6.03 -7.61 -7.62
CA ALA A 47 -7.15 -7.45 -6.72
C ALA A 47 -8.04 -6.28 -7.22
N LEU A 48 -9.33 -6.34 -6.93
CA LEU A 48 -10.31 -5.37 -7.44
C LEU A 48 -9.89 -3.93 -7.07
N GLY A 49 -9.69 -3.08 -8.07
CA GLY A 49 -9.24 -1.69 -7.88
C GLY A 49 -7.74 -1.50 -7.62
N CYS A 50 -6.94 -2.57 -7.52
CA CYS A 50 -5.52 -2.48 -7.14
C CYS A 50 -4.55 -2.22 -8.30
N ASN A 51 -5.00 -2.34 -9.56
CA ASN A 51 -4.14 -2.13 -10.73
C ASN A 51 -3.77 -0.67 -11.01
N VAL A 52 -4.44 0.27 -10.34
CA VAL A 52 -4.14 1.71 -10.42
C VAL A 52 -3.48 2.23 -9.14
N LEU A 53 -3.16 1.34 -8.20
CA LEU A 53 -2.58 1.67 -6.90
C LEU A 53 -1.09 1.30 -6.93
N THR A 54 -0.28 2.21 -7.45
CA THR A 54 1.15 2.03 -7.75
C THR A 54 2.07 2.79 -6.78
N GLY A 55 1.50 3.62 -5.89
CA GLY A 55 2.28 4.42 -4.94
C GLY A 55 2.76 5.77 -5.49
N ASP A 56 2.18 6.28 -6.58
CA ASP A 56 2.66 7.50 -7.26
C ASP A 56 2.75 8.71 -6.32
N GLY A 57 1.74 8.89 -5.46
CA GLY A 57 1.73 9.96 -4.47
C GLY A 57 2.81 9.79 -3.40
N HIS A 58 3.18 8.55 -3.06
CA HIS A 58 4.30 8.27 -2.16
C HIS A 58 5.63 8.67 -2.79
N LEU A 59 5.85 8.31 -4.06
CA LEU A 59 7.04 8.72 -4.81
C LEU A 59 7.15 10.25 -4.91
N MET A 60 6.09 10.91 -5.38
CA MET A 60 6.07 12.36 -5.55
C MET A 60 6.33 13.11 -4.24
N ALA A 61 5.80 12.61 -3.13
CA ALA A 61 6.03 13.19 -1.81
C ALA A 61 7.46 12.94 -1.31
N ALA A 62 8.01 11.74 -1.52
CA ALA A 62 9.39 11.44 -1.13
C ALA A 62 10.42 12.29 -1.91
N GLU A 63 10.14 12.63 -3.17
CA GLU A 63 10.99 13.51 -3.99
C GLU A 63 11.08 14.95 -3.46
N VAL A 64 10.11 15.39 -2.65
CA VAL A 64 10.17 16.67 -1.91
C VAL A 64 10.60 16.48 -0.45
N GLY A 65 11.08 15.29 -0.08
CA GLY A 65 11.59 14.99 1.26
C GLY A 65 10.52 14.58 2.28
N ALA A 66 9.30 14.24 1.86
CA ALA A 66 8.29 13.74 2.77
C ALA A 66 8.68 12.36 3.32
N GLU A 67 8.35 12.14 4.58
CA GLU A 67 8.64 10.90 5.28
C GLU A 67 7.45 9.92 5.19
N MET A 68 7.74 8.64 5.38
CA MET A 68 6.79 7.53 5.41
C MET A 68 6.78 6.90 6.80
N SER A 69 5.67 6.29 7.21
CA SER A 69 5.50 5.67 8.52
C SER A 69 4.78 4.33 8.40
N GLY A 70 5.26 3.31 9.11
CA GLY A 70 4.59 2.01 9.20
C GLY A 70 4.75 1.15 7.96
N MET A 71 5.79 1.40 7.15
CA MET A 71 6.00 0.71 5.88
C MET A 71 6.25 -0.79 6.05
N GLU A 72 6.71 -1.23 7.20
CA GLU A 72 6.82 -2.64 7.60
C GLU A 72 5.47 -3.36 7.68
N PHE A 73 4.36 -2.65 7.81
CA PHE A 73 2.99 -3.18 7.83
C PHE A 73 2.30 -3.10 6.46
N SER A 74 3.03 -3.45 5.41
CA SER A 74 2.56 -3.37 4.01
C SER A 74 2.48 -4.74 3.32
N ASN A 75 2.36 -5.83 4.08
CA ASN A 75 2.26 -7.22 3.60
C ASN A 75 0.88 -7.85 3.80
N ALA A 76 -0.18 -7.07 3.69
CA ALA A 76 -1.53 -7.60 3.74
C ALA A 76 -1.87 -8.35 2.44
N TYR A 77 -2.36 -9.59 2.54
CA TYR A 77 -2.93 -10.30 1.39
C TYR A 77 -4.41 -10.63 1.60
N GLY A 78 -5.19 -10.33 0.56
CA GLY A 78 -6.61 -10.62 0.48
C GLY A 78 -6.87 -12.03 -0.07
N LEU A 79 -7.68 -12.80 0.66
CA LEU A 79 -8.17 -14.11 0.20
C LEU A 79 -9.33 -13.94 -0.79
N GLY A 80 -9.26 -14.64 -1.92
CA GLY A 80 -10.29 -14.66 -2.95
C GLY A 80 -10.18 -15.88 -3.87
N PRO A 81 -11.15 -16.08 -4.78
CA PRO A 81 -11.08 -17.14 -5.79
C PRO A 81 -9.92 -16.88 -6.75
N ALA A 82 -9.17 -17.92 -7.12
CA ALA A 82 -7.99 -17.77 -7.98
C ALA A 82 -8.33 -17.18 -9.36
N PHE A 83 -9.53 -17.45 -9.86
CA PHE A 83 -10.06 -16.98 -11.14
C PHE A 83 -10.73 -15.59 -11.08
N ALA A 84 -10.74 -14.92 -9.92
CA ALA A 84 -11.40 -13.63 -9.74
C ALA A 84 -10.48 -12.58 -9.08
N SER A 85 -10.79 -11.31 -9.30
CA SER A 85 -10.12 -10.16 -8.66
C SER A 85 -10.68 -9.82 -7.27
N VAL A 86 -11.85 -10.37 -6.92
CA VAL A 86 -12.58 -9.99 -5.71
C VAL A 86 -12.00 -10.69 -4.48
N THR A 87 -11.40 -9.92 -3.57
CA THR A 87 -10.89 -10.37 -2.27
C THR A 87 -11.93 -10.08 -1.18
N LYS A 88 -12.55 -11.12 -0.62
CA LYS A 88 -13.61 -10.99 0.41
C LYS A 88 -13.46 -12.05 1.49
N SER A 89 -12.46 -11.82 2.34
CA SER A 89 -12.13 -12.74 3.43
C SER A 89 -13.27 -13.07 4.40
N LEU A 90 -14.28 -12.20 4.54
CA LEU A 90 -15.40 -12.42 5.45
C LEU A 90 -16.15 -13.73 5.14
N PHE A 91 -16.40 -14.03 3.87
CA PHE A 91 -17.20 -15.20 3.48
C PHE A 91 -16.49 -16.52 3.71
N TYR A 92 -15.17 -16.50 3.73
CA TYR A 92 -14.39 -17.68 4.04
C TYR A 92 -14.45 -18.06 5.53
N LYS A 93 -15.22 -17.35 6.37
CA LYS A 93 -15.57 -17.82 7.73
C LYS A 93 -16.41 -19.09 7.67
N TRP A 94 -17.17 -19.27 6.59
CA TRP A 94 -17.98 -20.46 6.33
C TRP A 94 -17.29 -21.45 5.37
N ALA A 95 -15.99 -21.28 5.10
CA ALA A 95 -15.28 -22.13 4.15
C ALA A 95 -14.49 -23.25 4.84
N THR A 96 -14.58 -24.48 4.36
CA THR A 96 -13.55 -25.50 4.57
C THR A 96 -12.52 -25.42 3.43
N PHE A 97 -11.25 -25.73 3.74
CA PHE A 97 -10.14 -25.68 2.79
C PHE A 97 -9.60 -27.08 2.51
N TYR A 98 -9.19 -27.32 1.27
CA TYR A 98 -8.79 -28.62 0.75
C TYR A 98 -7.55 -28.52 -0.11
N ASP A 99 -6.82 -29.63 -0.24
CA ASP A 99 -5.81 -29.80 -1.28
C ASP A 99 -6.42 -30.24 -2.62
N GLU A 100 -5.56 -30.54 -3.60
CA GLU A 100 -5.97 -30.91 -4.97
C GLU A 100 -6.70 -32.26 -5.03
N GLN A 101 -6.50 -33.12 -4.04
CA GLN A 101 -7.15 -34.43 -3.93
C GLN A 101 -8.49 -34.33 -3.19
N GLY A 102 -8.87 -33.13 -2.72
CA GLY A 102 -10.07 -32.91 -1.92
C GLY A 102 -9.92 -33.32 -0.46
N VAL A 103 -8.69 -33.51 0.03
CA VAL A 103 -8.42 -33.80 1.44
C VAL A 103 -8.42 -32.47 2.21
N LYS A 104 -9.15 -32.45 3.33
CA LYS A 104 -9.25 -31.27 4.19
C LYS A 104 -7.88 -30.87 4.75
N LEU A 105 -7.57 -29.58 4.65
CA LEU A 105 -6.38 -28.99 5.26
C LEU A 105 -6.67 -28.65 6.72
N GLU A 106 -6.21 -29.50 7.64
CA GLU A 106 -6.47 -29.30 9.07
C GLU A 106 -5.87 -27.99 9.59
N GLY A 107 -6.68 -27.26 10.37
CA GLY A 107 -6.33 -25.95 10.92
C GLY A 107 -6.38 -24.78 9.93
N ALA A 108 -6.55 -25.01 8.63
CA ALA A 108 -6.67 -23.93 7.64
C ALA A 108 -7.97 -23.14 7.81
N GLY A 109 -7.88 -21.83 7.71
CA GLY A 109 -9.04 -20.96 7.91
C GLY A 109 -8.77 -19.48 7.59
N SER A 110 -9.85 -18.73 7.44
CA SER A 110 -9.82 -17.32 7.04
C SER A 110 -9.64 -16.33 8.19
N ALA A 111 -10.08 -16.69 9.40
CA ALA A 111 -9.89 -15.90 10.62
C ALA A 111 -8.64 -16.37 11.37
N PHE A 112 -8.52 -17.68 11.55
CA PHE A 112 -7.36 -18.38 12.10
C PHE A 112 -6.87 -19.39 11.07
N GLY A 113 -5.56 -19.58 10.96
CA GLY A 113 -5.00 -20.57 10.02
C GLY A 113 -4.69 -20.07 8.61
N ARG A 114 -4.73 -18.75 8.35
CA ARG A 114 -4.32 -18.20 7.04
C ARG A 114 -2.88 -18.53 6.67
N SER A 115 -1.98 -18.61 7.65
CA SER A 115 -0.59 -18.99 7.40
C SER A 115 -0.46 -20.42 6.87
N ILE A 116 -1.40 -21.32 7.18
CA ILE A 116 -1.44 -22.65 6.59
C ILE A 116 -1.81 -22.52 5.11
N ILE A 117 -2.87 -21.79 4.77
CA ILE A 117 -3.25 -21.54 3.37
C ILE A 117 -2.08 -20.91 2.59
N ALA A 118 -1.43 -19.90 3.16
CA ALA A 118 -0.27 -19.25 2.53
C ALA A 118 0.88 -20.24 2.28
N ARG A 119 1.19 -21.10 3.26
CA ARG A 119 2.23 -22.12 3.15
C ARG A 119 1.90 -23.18 2.10
N GLU A 120 0.67 -23.67 2.06
CA GLU A 120 0.27 -24.68 1.06
C GLU A 120 0.31 -24.10 -0.36
N LEU A 121 -0.10 -22.83 -0.53
CA LEU A 121 -0.05 -22.13 -1.82
C LEU A 121 1.36 -21.92 -2.38
N GLN A 122 2.42 -22.13 -1.59
CA GLN A 122 3.81 -22.04 -2.04
C GLN A 122 4.20 -23.21 -2.96
N THR A 123 3.59 -24.38 -2.75
CA THR A 123 3.98 -25.62 -3.42
C THR A 123 2.85 -26.29 -4.18
N ARG A 124 1.59 -25.99 -3.86
CA ARG A 124 0.40 -26.64 -4.46
C ARG A 124 -0.82 -25.73 -4.48
N ARG A 125 -1.84 -26.08 -5.25
CA ARG A 125 -3.11 -25.33 -5.24
C ARG A 125 -3.89 -25.65 -3.97
N VAL A 126 -4.61 -24.64 -3.47
CA VAL A 126 -5.56 -24.78 -2.38
C VAL A 126 -6.97 -24.51 -2.91
N PHE A 127 -7.92 -25.30 -2.44
CA PHE A 127 -9.33 -25.18 -2.76
C PHE A 127 -10.12 -24.79 -1.52
N ALA A 128 -11.26 -24.14 -1.72
CA ALA A 128 -12.24 -23.87 -0.69
C ALA A 128 -13.63 -24.34 -1.13
N CYS A 129 -14.48 -24.64 -0.14
CA CYS A 129 -15.91 -24.83 -0.31
C CYS A 129 -16.61 -24.06 0.82
N LEU A 130 -17.66 -23.30 0.53
CA LEU A 130 -18.46 -22.57 1.53
C LEU A 130 -19.49 -23.49 2.21
N ASP A 131 -19.08 -24.72 2.50
CA ASP A 131 -19.89 -25.83 2.99
C ASP A 131 -20.42 -25.62 4.42
N ARG A 132 -19.83 -24.72 5.19
CA ARG A 132 -20.29 -24.39 6.55
C ARG A 132 -21.38 -23.31 6.58
N ALA A 133 -21.82 -22.80 5.42
CA ALA A 133 -22.94 -21.87 5.34
C ALA A 133 -24.26 -22.66 5.34
N ASP A 134 -25.09 -22.44 6.35
CA ASP A 134 -26.48 -22.91 6.38
C ASP A 134 -27.34 -22.15 5.36
N GLU A 135 -28.60 -22.59 5.18
CA GLU A 135 -29.52 -22.00 4.21
C GLU A 135 -29.74 -20.49 4.40
N GLN A 136 -29.89 -20.05 5.66
CA GLN A 136 -30.09 -18.64 5.98
C GLN A 136 -28.85 -17.81 5.62
N VAL A 137 -27.66 -18.32 5.96
CA VAL A 137 -26.38 -17.69 5.61
C VAL A 137 -26.20 -17.62 4.10
N ARG A 138 -26.54 -18.69 3.35
CA ARG A 138 -26.45 -18.72 1.88
C ARG A 138 -27.25 -17.59 1.24
N VAL A 139 -28.50 -17.39 1.68
CA VAL A 139 -29.37 -16.31 1.20
C VAL A 139 -28.81 -14.94 1.57
N TRP A 140 -28.35 -14.78 2.83
CA TRP A 140 -27.82 -13.52 3.31
C TRP A 140 -26.54 -13.10 2.57
N ILE A 141 -25.55 -13.98 2.41
CA ILE A 141 -24.27 -13.60 1.79
C ILE A 141 -24.43 -13.20 0.32
N ARG A 142 -25.34 -13.88 -0.42
CA ARG A 142 -25.66 -13.52 -1.82
C ARG A 142 -26.26 -12.12 -1.91
N THR A 143 -27.09 -11.74 -0.95
CA THR A 143 -27.69 -10.39 -0.91
C THR A 143 -26.70 -9.33 -0.42
N ALA A 144 -25.86 -9.65 0.56
CA ALA A 144 -24.97 -8.69 1.21
C ALA A 144 -23.78 -8.24 0.34
N GLN A 145 -23.22 -9.12 -0.50
CA GLN A 145 -22.14 -8.77 -1.43
C GLN A 145 -22.30 -9.54 -2.77
N PRO A 146 -23.21 -9.10 -3.65
CA PRO A 146 -23.45 -9.77 -4.93
C PRO A 146 -22.19 -9.90 -5.79
N ASN A 147 -21.29 -8.90 -5.71
CA ASN A 147 -20.03 -8.87 -6.46
C ASN A 147 -19.09 -10.04 -6.15
N PHE A 148 -19.18 -10.67 -4.98
CA PHE A 148 -18.41 -11.88 -4.69
C PHE A 148 -18.89 -13.09 -5.50
N PHE A 149 -20.20 -13.19 -5.76
CA PHE A 149 -20.83 -14.33 -6.44
C PHE A 149 -20.82 -14.21 -7.97
N VAL A 150 -20.76 -12.99 -8.52
CA VAL A 150 -20.75 -12.77 -9.99
C VAL A 150 -19.73 -13.66 -10.74
N PRO A 151 -18.47 -13.83 -10.29
CA PRO A 151 -17.52 -14.71 -10.98
C PRO A 151 -17.92 -16.19 -10.93
N PHE A 152 -18.53 -16.64 -9.83
CA PHE A 152 -19.00 -18.02 -9.67
C PHE A 152 -20.18 -18.31 -10.59
N ASP A 153 -21.17 -17.42 -10.59
CA ASP A 153 -22.39 -17.55 -11.40
C ASP A 153 -22.05 -17.56 -12.90
N ARG A 154 -21.07 -16.75 -13.34
CA ARG A 154 -20.57 -16.75 -14.72
C ARG A 154 -19.90 -18.05 -15.14
N LEU A 155 -19.28 -18.76 -14.20
CA LEU A 155 -18.60 -20.04 -14.45
C LEU A 155 -19.50 -21.25 -14.16
N GLY A 156 -20.73 -21.03 -13.68
CA GLY A 156 -21.62 -22.11 -13.26
C GLY A 156 -21.08 -22.90 -12.05
N ILE A 157 -20.27 -22.27 -11.20
CA ILE A 157 -19.74 -22.89 -9.98
C ILE A 157 -20.68 -22.55 -8.82
N ASP A 158 -21.21 -23.55 -8.13
CA ASP A 158 -21.87 -23.38 -6.84
C ASP A 158 -20.82 -23.44 -5.71
N PRO A 159 -20.43 -22.29 -5.12
CA PRO A 159 -19.39 -22.27 -4.10
C PRO A 159 -19.80 -22.94 -2.78
N PHE A 160 -21.07 -23.28 -2.60
CA PHE A 160 -21.58 -23.92 -1.38
C PHE A 160 -21.45 -25.44 -1.39
N THR A 161 -21.25 -26.03 -2.57
CA THR A 161 -21.21 -27.48 -2.77
C THR A 161 -19.99 -27.94 -3.55
N GLN A 162 -19.37 -27.05 -4.35
CA GLN A 162 -18.23 -27.37 -5.19
C GLN A 162 -16.93 -26.75 -4.68
N HIS A 163 -15.85 -27.52 -4.78
CA HIS A 163 -14.51 -27.03 -4.48
C HIS A 163 -14.04 -26.06 -5.57
N PHE A 164 -13.56 -24.89 -5.16
CA PHE A 164 -13.04 -23.88 -6.08
C PHE A 164 -11.64 -23.42 -5.65
N PRO A 165 -10.72 -23.14 -6.60
CA PRO A 165 -9.36 -22.75 -6.25
C PRO A 165 -9.34 -21.35 -5.62
N VAL A 166 -8.51 -21.18 -4.60
CA VAL A 166 -8.29 -19.90 -3.92
C VAL A 166 -6.88 -19.39 -4.13
N THR A 167 -6.69 -18.10 -3.89
CA THR A 167 -5.38 -17.44 -3.89
C THR A 167 -5.34 -16.35 -2.83
N LEU A 168 -4.14 -15.94 -2.42
CA LEU A 168 -3.90 -14.74 -1.63
C LEU A 168 -3.30 -13.67 -2.55
N ARG A 169 -3.99 -12.54 -2.75
CA ARG A 169 -3.51 -11.41 -3.57
C ARG A 169 -2.92 -10.34 -2.67
N LEU A 170 -1.72 -9.83 -2.99
CA LEU A 170 -1.11 -8.75 -2.22
C LEU A 170 -1.96 -7.47 -2.35
N GLU A 171 -2.30 -6.85 -1.23
CA GLU A 171 -2.97 -5.54 -1.18
C GLU A 171 -2.06 -4.46 -0.59
N GLY A 172 -0.79 -4.80 -0.36
CA GLY A 172 0.29 -3.84 -0.08
C GLY A 172 -0.04 -2.84 1.02
N THR A 173 0.22 -1.57 0.76
CA THR A 173 -0.12 -0.47 1.66
C THR A 173 -1.59 -0.08 1.61
N VAL A 174 -2.41 -0.62 0.69
CA VAL A 174 -3.85 -0.30 0.57
C VAL A 174 -4.61 -0.94 1.72
N ARG A 175 -4.32 -2.22 1.98
CA ARG A 175 -4.84 -2.93 3.15
C ARG A 175 -3.89 -2.87 4.36
N GLY A 176 -2.60 -2.70 4.09
CA GLY A 176 -1.58 -2.37 5.08
C GLY A 176 -1.82 -1.03 5.78
N THR A 177 -0.97 -0.69 6.74
CA THR A 177 -1.05 0.61 7.45
C THR A 177 0.04 1.59 7.05
N GLY A 178 1.02 1.17 6.24
CA GLY A 178 2.08 2.03 5.72
C GLY A 178 1.55 3.16 4.82
N GLY A 179 2.21 4.32 4.88
CA GLY A 179 1.93 5.47 4.02
C GLY A 179 2.69 6.71 4.46
N LEU A 180 2.33 7.88 3.93
CA LEU A 180 2.93 9.16 4.30
C LEU A 180 2.80 9.42 5.79
N HIS A 181 3.90 9.84 6.40
CA HIS A 181 3.94 10.21 7.79
C HIS A 181 3.11 11.48 8.01
N VAL A 182 2.09 11.36 8.85
CA VAL A 182 1.28 12.50 9.30
C VAL A 182 1.89 13.06 10.58
N THR A 183 2.24 14.34 10.54
CA THR A 183 2.88 15.07 11.64
C THR A 183 1.90 15.88 12.48
N GLY A 184 0.78 16.32 11.89
CA GLY A 184 -0.24 17.13 12.55
C GLY A 184 -1.64 16.49 12.55
N ARG A 185 -2.53 17.00 13.41
CA ARG A 185 -3.95 16.57 13.48
C ARG A 185 -4.76 17.00 12.25
N ASP A 186 -4.24 17.95 11.51
CA ASP A 186 -4.72 18.46 10.23
C ASP A 186 -4.24 17.62 9.04
N CYS A 187 -3.60 16.47 9.28
CA CYS A 187 -3.01 15.60 8.27
C CYS A 187 -1.87 16.25 7.45
N SER A 188 -1.21 17.27 8.00
CA SER A 188 0.06 17.78 7.48
C SER A 188 1.15 16.71 7.49
N THR A 189 2.06 16.79 6.52
CA THR A 189 3.29 15.97 6.43
C THR A 189 4.50 16.75 6.98
N SER A 190 5.68 16.13 6.94
CA SER A 190 6.95 16.80 7.27
C SER A 190 7.34 17.94 6.31
N VAL A 191 6.67 18.06 5.16
CA VAL A 191 6.96 19.07 4.13
C VAL A 191 5.87 20.15 4.16
N GLU A 192 6.29 21.41 4.27
CA GLU A 192 5.38 22.55 4.29
C GLU A 192 4.50 22.58 3.02
N GLY A 193 3.21 22.87 3.19
CA GLY A 193 2.23 22.91 2.09
C GLY A 193 1.78 21.54 1.59
N LEU A 194 2.29 20.43 2.14
CA LEU A 194 1.93 19.06 1.75
C LEU A 194 1.13 18.34 2.84
N TYR A 195 0.00 17.79 2.44
CA TYR A 195 -0.95 17.07 3.27
C TYR A 195 -1.22 15.68 2.68
N ALA A 196 -1.70 14.73 3.47
CA ALA A 196 -2.01 13.38 3.01
C ALA A 196 -3.35 12.86 3.56
N SER A 197 -4.09 12.08 2.78
CA SER A 197 -5.36 11.50 3.21
C SER A 197 -5.61 10.10 2.64
N GLY A 198 -6.52 9.37 3.28
CA GLY A 198 -6.89 8.00 2.91
C GLY A 198 -5.71 7.06 2.94
N ASP A 199 -5.67 6.12 1.99
CA ASP A 199 -4.62 5.08 1.96
C ASP A 199 -3.24 5.62 1.58
N ALA A 200 -3.14 6.86 1.11
CA ALA A 200 -1.86 7.53 0.90
C ALA A 200 -1.19 7.91 2.22
N ALA A 201 -1.98 8.22 3.26
CA ALA A 201 -1.49 8.51 4.60
C ALA A 201 -1.33 7.22 5.43
N THR A 202 -0.36 7.22 6.35
CA THR A 202 -0.22 6.14 7.34
C THR A 202 -1.50 5.97 8.16
N ARG A 203 -1.82 4.71 8.49
CA ARG A 203 -2.96 4.32 9.33
C ARG A 203 -2.55 3.74 10.68
N GLU A 204 -1.26 3.79 11.00
CA GLU A 204 -0.76 3.30 12.30
C GLU A 204 -1.44 3.97 13.49
N MET A 205 -1.86 5.23 13.35
CA MET A 205 -2.54 5.98 14.42
C MET A 205 -3.91 5.41 14.80
N ILE A 206 -4.58 4.71 13.89
CA ILE A 206 -5.93 4.18 14.11
C ILE A 206 -5.98 2.64 14.17
N CYS A 207 -4.97 1.96 13.61
CA CYS A 207 -4.98 0.49 13.49
C CYS A 207 -3.66 -0.17 13.93
N GLY A 208 -2.65 0.62 14.30
CA GLY A 208 -1.32 0.11 14.61
C GLY A 208 -0.76 -0.77 13.49
N GLY A 209 -0.32 -1.96 13.87
CA GLY A 209 0.26 -2.94 12.94
C GLY A 209 -0.72 -3.88 12.25
N PHE A 210 -2.03 -3.69 12.40
CA PHE A 210 -3.04 -4.57 11.81
C PHE A 210 -3.87 -3.83 10.76
N THR A 211 -4.49 -4.58 9.86
CA THR A 211 -5.41 -4.00 8.87
C THR A 211 -6.62 -3.45 9.62
N GLY A 212 -6.93 -2.17 9.43
CA GLY A 212 -8.19 -1.59 9.89
C GLY A 212 -9.43 -2.23 9.28
N GLY A 213 -9.27 -2.89 8.13
CA GLY A 213 -10.39 -3.50 7.43
C GLY A 213 -11.32 -2.46 6.81
N GLY A 214 -12.52 -2.88 6.41
CA GLY A 214 -13.42 -2.01 5.65
C GLY A 214 -13.89 -0.78 6.44
N SER A 215 -14.30 -0.98 7.70
CA SER A 215 -14.84 0.10 8.53
C SER A 215 -13.78 1.16 8.87
N HIS A 216 -12.61 0.75 9.37
CA HIS A 216 -11.59 1.71 9.81
C HIS A 216 -10.89 2.39 8.62
N ASN A 217 -10.60 1.67 7.51
CA ASN A 217 -9.99 2.32 6.34
C ASN A 217 -10.96 3.32 5.69
N ALA A 218 -12.26 2.99 5.61
CA ALA A 218 -13.27 3.93 5.10
C ALA A 218 -13.44 5.14 6.02
N ALA A 219 -13.53 4.92 7.33
CA ALA A 219 -13.59 6.00 8.31
C ALA A 219 -12.34 6.91 8.20
N TRP A 220 -11.15 6.32 8.10
CA TRP A 220 -9.92 7.07 7.91
C TRP A 220 -9.93 7.91 6.64
N ALA A 221 -10.35 7.34 5.51
CA ALA A 221 -10.40 8.06 4.25
C ALA A 221 -11.31 9.29 4.33
N MET A 222 -12.49 9.16 4.96
CA MET A 222 -13.40 10.29 5.16
C MET A 222 -12.83 11.32 6.16
N SER A 223 -12.37 10.87 7.33
CA SER A 223 -11.90 11.76 8.40
C SER A 223 -10.61 12.48 8.01
N SER A 224 -9.59 11.76 7.51
CA SER A 224 -8.34 12.38 7.04
C SER A 224 -8.56 13.25 5.80
N GLY A 225 -9.52 12.91 4.93
CA GLY A 225 -9.90 13.78 3.82
C GLY A 225 -10.46 15.12 4.29
N PHE A 226 -11.34 15.09 5.29
CA PHE A 226 -11.89 16.29 5.92
C PHE A 226 -10.79 17.13 6.59
N TRP A 227 -9.95 16.51 7.43
CA TRP A 227 -8.89 17.23 8.14
C TRP A 227 -7.80 17.77 7.22
N ALA A 228 -7.33 16.97 6.25
CA ALA A 228 -6.35 17.41 5.26
C ALA A 228 -6.89 18.57 4.40
N GLY A 229 -8.18 18.51 4.01
CA GLY A 229 -8.83 19.58 3.27
C GLY A 229 -8.91 20.88 4.09
N ALA A 230 -9.32 20.79 5.35
CA ALA A 230 -9.38 21.94 6.26
C ALA A 230 -7.98 22.54 6.52
N GLY A 231 -6.99 21.70 6.86
CA GLY A 231 -5.61 22.13 7.08
C GLY A 231 -4.98 22.79 5.86
N ALA A 232 -5.17 22.20 4.67
CA ALA A 232 -4.70 22.78 3.42
C ALA A 232 -5.37 24.13 3.12
N ALA A 233 -6.67 24.27 3.41
CA ALA A 233 -7.39 25.53 3.24
C ALA A 233 -6.88 26.62 4.21
N ASP A 234 -6.71 26.29 5.49
CA ASP A 234 -6.18 27.19 6.50
C ASP A 234 -4.76 27.66 6.15
N HIS A 235 -3.89 26.74 5.71
CA HIS A 235 -2.56 27.07 5.21
C HIS A 235 -2.62 28.03 4.02
N ALA A 236 -3.47 27.75 3.04
CA ALA A 236 -3.65 28.61 1.87
C ALA A 236 -4.15 30.02 2.23
N LEU A 237 -5.01 30.13 3.24
CA LEU A 237 -5.53 31.39 3.76
C LEU A 237 -4.46 32.18 4.52
N ALA A 238 -3.65 31.52 5.35
CA ALA A 238 -2.53 32.13 6.05
C ALA A 238 -1.48 32.68 5.07
N LYS A 239 -1.26 31.97 3.96
CA LYS A 239 -0.35 32.36 2.86
C LYS A 239 -1.04 33.23 1.81
N ARG A 240 -2.08 34.01 2.16
CA ARG A 240 -2.82 34.88 1.21
C ARG A 240 -1.92 35.77 0.35
N ARG A 241 -0.82 36.28 0.91
CA ARG A 241 0.16 37.17 0.25
C ARG A 241 1.44 36.46 -0.23
N ALA A 242 1.60 35.15 -0.03
CA ALA A 242 2.74 34.42 -0.57
C ALA A 242 2.67 34.41 -2.10
N GLY A 243 3.69 34.97 -2.74
CA GLY A 243 3.64 35.50 -4.09
C GLY A 243 3.70 34.46 -5.22
N THR A 244 3.62 34.99 -6.44
CA THR A 244 3.74 34.34 -7.75
C THR A 244 5.17 33.84 -8.06
N GLY A 245 5.88 33.38 -7.03
CA GLY A 245 7.28 32.98 -7.11
C GLY A 245 7.54 31.91 -8.16
N ARG A 246 8.81 31.81 -8.58
CA ARG A 246 9.27 30.72 -9.43
C ARG A 246 9.08 29.41 -8.67
N LEU A 247 8.49 28.43 -9.36
CA LEU A 247 8.35 27.07 -8.85
C LEU A 247 9.33 26.15 -9.56
N TYR A 248 9.79 25.14 -8.83
CA TYR A 248 10.71 24.13 -9.30
C TYR A 248 10.00 22.79 -9.34
N CYS A 249 10.24 22.07 -10.43
CA CYS A 249 9.78 20.70 -10.59
C CYS A 249 10.55 19.80 -9.61
N ALA A 250 9.87 18.89 -8.90
CA ALA A 250 10.53 17.97 -7.96
C ALA A 250 10.76 16.56 -8.52
N GLY A 251 9.99 16.12 -9.53
CA GLY A 251 10.01 14.73 -9.97
C GLY A 251 11.13 14.36 -10.94
N ASP A 252 11.82 13.26 -10.65
CA ASP A 252 13.10 12.94 -11.27
C ASP A 252 13.00 11.75 -12.24
N VAL A 253 12.98 10.51 -11.71
CA VAL A 253 12.98 9.27 -12.49
C VAL A 253 11.89 9.29 -13.55
N GLY A 254 12.29 9.09 -14.81
CA GLY A 254 11.41 9.05 -15.98
C GLY A 254 10.97 10.42 -16.52
N LEU A 255 11.34 11.53 -15.88
CA LEU A 255 10.95 12.89 -16.29
C LEU A 255 12.14 13.79 -16.67
N ARG A 256 13.28 13.61 -16.01
CA ARG A 256 14.48 14.45 -16.21
C ARG A 256 15.50 13.77 -17.09
N ASP A 257 16.24 14.61 -17.81
CA ASP A 257 17.34 14.18 -18.65
C ASP A 257 18.50 13.71 -17.77
N THR A 258 18.78 12.42 -17.82
CA THR A 258 20.05 11.85 -17.40
C THR A 258 20.85 11.70 -18.68
N SER A 259 22.17 11.90 -18.68
CA SER A 259 23.04 11.92 -19.87
C SER A 259 23.14 10.59 -20.65
N HIS A 260 22.09 9.77 -20.63
CA HIS A 260 22.04 8.38 -21.03
C HIS A 260 20.82 8.11 -21.91
N ASN A 261 20.96 7.12 -22.79
CA ASN A 261 19.99 6.83 -23.86
C ASN A 261 19.22 5.51 -23.66
N LEU A 262 19.35 4.86 -22.50
CA LEU A 262 18.66 3.58 -22.28
C LEU A 262 17.15 3.81 -22.09
N PRO A 263 16.30 3.18 -22.91
CA PRO A 263 14.85 3.33 -22.82
C PRO A 263 14.31 2.71 -21.52
N PHE A 264 13.23 3.29 -21.00
CA PHE A 264 12.62 2.84 -19.75
C PHE A 264 11.67 1.66 -19.99
N ASP A 265 12.10 0.44 -19.66
CA ASP A 265 11.22 -0.74 -19.70
C ASP A 265 10.35 -0.85 -18.44
N SER A 266 9.24 -0.09 -18.44
CA SER A 266 8.32 -0.07 -17.30
C SER A 266 7.70 -1.43 -17.02
N ALA A 267 7.44 -2.23 -18.05
CA ALA A 267 6.81 -3.53 -17.89
C ALA A 267 7.75 -4.52 -17.19
N ASN A 268 9.02 -4.53 -17.59
CA ASN A 268 10.04 -5.35 -16.93
C ASN A 268 10.30 -4.89 -15.48
N VAL A 269 10.36 -3.58 -15.23
CA VAL A 269 10.52 -3.02 -13.87
C VAL A 269 9.35 -3.44 -12.97
N VAL A 270 8.11 -3.31 -13.47
CA VAL A 270 6.90 -3.74 -12.74
C VAL A 270 6.93 -5.24 -12.45
N LYS A 271 7.32 -6.07 -13.43
CA LYS A 271 7.45 -7.51 -13.21
C LYS A 271 8.53 -7.80 -12.17
N ALA A 272 9.69 -7.17 -12.27
CA ALA A 272 10.82 -7.40 -11.36
C ALA A 272 10.43 -7.06 -9.91
N VAL A 273 9.77 -5.93 -9.65
CA VAL A 273 9.30 -5.62 -8.28
C VAL A 273 8.21 -6.59 -7.80
N GLN A 274 7.31 -7.03 -8.69
CA GLN A 274 6.27 -8.03 -8.35
C GLN A 274 6.89 -9.37 -7.97
N ASP A 275 7.93 -9.81 -8.67
CA ASP A 275 8.68 -11.04 -8.36
C ASP A 275 9.35 -10.99 -6.98
N GLU A 276 9.62 -9.79 -6.44
CA GLU A 276 10.10 -9.62 -5.08
C GLU A 276 8.97 -9.61 -4.04
N VAL A 277 7.88 -8.87 -4.30
CA VAL A 277 6.87 -8.57 -3.27
C VAL A 277 5.68 -9.50 -3.23
N PHE A 278 5.35 -10.21 -4.31
CA PHE A 278 4.22 -11.14 -4.34
C PHE A 278 4.48 -12.47 -3.65
N PRO A 279 5.65 -13.13 -3.82
CA PRO A 279 5.88 -14.46 -3.25
C PRO A 279 5.67 -14.50 -1.73
N TYR A 280 4.99 -15.55 -1.27
CA TYR A 280 4.63 -15.69 0.15
C TYR A 280 5.88 -15.93 1.00
N GLU A 281 6.87 -16.62 0.46
CA GLU A 281 8.16 -16.94 1.10
C GLU A 281 8.93 -15.66 1.43
N ARG A 282 8.81 -14.63 0.59
CA ARG A 282 9.50 -13.36 0.77
C ARG A 282 8.72 -12.39 1.64
N ASN A 283 7.39 -12.32 1.50
CA ASN A 283 6.64 -11.19 2.05
C ASN A 283 5.52 -11.57 3.04
N TRP A 284 5.00 -12.81 3.04
CA TRP A 284 3.98 -13.22 4.02
C TRP A 284 4.58 -13.40 5.41
N THR A 285 5.64 -14.19 5.52
CA THR A 285 6.47 -14.33 6.72
C THR A 285 7.90 -14.05 6.29
N ARG A 286 8.43 -12.87 6.64
CA ARG A 286 9.71 -12.39 6.14
C ARG A 286 10.87 -12.99 6.95
N SER A 287 11.96 -13.31 6.28
CA SER A 287 13.25 -13.63 6.90
C SER A 287 14.29 -12.58 6.52
N GLY A 288 15.31 -12.38 7.36
CA GLY A 288 16.35 -11.38 7.16
C GLY A 288 17.15 -11.62 5.88
N ASP A 289 17.54 -12.87 5.63
CA ASP A 289 18.29 -13.27 4.44
C ASP A 289 17.52 -13.00 3.12
N LEU A 290 16.23 -13.35 3.07
CA LEU A 290 15.39 -13.08 1.90
C LEU A 290 15.08 -11.59 1.73
N LEU A 291 14.98 -10.84 2.84
CA LEU A 291 14.84 -9.39 2.79
C LEU A 291 16.11 -8.74 2.22
N ASP A 292 17.30 -9.12 2.67
CA ASP A 292 18.58 -8.62 2.16
C ASP A 292 18.75 -8.95 0.68
N ASP A 293 18.44 -10.19 0.30
CA ASP A 293 18.47 -10.66 -1.09
C ASP A 293 17.52 -9.85 -2.01
N SER A 294 16.27 -9.63 -1.58
CA SER A 294 15.33 -8.79 -2.31
C SER A 294 15.75 -7.32 -2.35
N LEU A 295 16.27 -6.77 -1.26
CA LEU A 295 16.74 -5.38 -1.21
C LEU A 295 17.91 -5.15 -2.15
N GLY A 296 18.86 -6.09 -2.27
CA GLY A 296 19.94 -6.01 -3.24
C GLY A 296 19.43 -5.87 -4.68
N ARG A 297 18.43 -6.66 -5.07
CA ARG A 297 17.80 -6.55 -6.41
C ARG A 297 16.99 -5.28 -6.60
N LEU A 298 16.22 -4.87 -5.59
CA LEU A 298 15.42 -3.63 -5.64
C LEU A 298 16.30 -2.37 -5.69
N ASP A 299 17.43 -2.38 -4.99
CA ASP A 299 18.42 -1.30 -5.02
C ASP A 299 19.10 -1.22 -6.39
N ALA A 300 19.53 -2.36 -6.95
CA ALA A 300 20.09 -2.41 -8.30
C ALA A 300 19.07 -1.90 -9.34
N LEU A 301 17.80 -2.28 -9.19
CA LEU A 301 16.71 -1.78 -10.03
C LEU A 301 16.56 -0.27 -9.89
N TRP A 302 16.54 0.27 -8.67
CA TRP A 302 16.49 1.71 -8.43
C TRP A 302 17.66 2.45 -9.07
N THR A 303 18.90 1.96 -8.90
CA THR A 303 20.09 2.55 -9.54
C THR A 303 19.94 2.57 -11.06
N SER A 304 19.46 1.49 -11.68
CA SER A 304 19.18 1.47 -13.12
C SER A 304 18.16 2.54 -13.50
N LEU A 305 17.07 2.69 -12.74
CA LEU A 305 16.04 3.70 -12.98
C LEU A 305 16.59 5.13 -12.86
N ARG A 306 17.49 5.39 -11.90
CA ARG A 306 18.17 6.70 -11.73
C ARG A 306 19.04 7.09 -12.91
N THR A 307 19.50 6.11 -13.70
CA THR A 307 20.37 6.31 -14.86
C THR A 307 19.64 6.17 -16.21
N SER A 308 18.31 6.00 -16.19
CA SER A 308 17.51 5.80 -17.39
C SER A 308 17.21 7.12 -18.11
N ALA A 309 17.04 7.06 -19.43
CA ALA A 309 16.64 8.21 -20.22
C ALA A 309 15.24 8.72 -19.78
N PRO A 310 14.93 10.01 -19.96
CA PRO A 310 13.57 10.50 -19.75
C PRO A 310 12.59 9.82 -20.71
N ALA A 311 11.34 9.68 -20.28
CA ALA A 311 10.29 9.15 -21.12
C ALA A 311 10.06 10.02 -22.36
N ARG A 312 9.83 9.39 -23.52
CA ARG A 312 9.70 10.05 -24.83
C ARG A 312 8.34 10.70 -25.06
N GLY A 313 7.39 10.49 -24.14
CA GLY A 313 6.05 11.07 -24.24
C GLY A 313 5.19 10.80 -23.00
N ALA A 314 4.00 11.40 -22.97
CA ALA A 314 3.11 11.39 -21.81
C ALA A 314 2.74 9.97 -21.32
N HIS A 315 2.48 9.03 -22.24
CA HIS A 315 2.12 7.66 -21.86
C HIS A 315 3.28 6.93 -21.18
N GLU A 316 4.47 6.99 -21.78
CA GLU A 316 5.68 6.39 -21.22
C GLU A 316 6.04 7.04 -19.88
N ALA A 317 5.87 8.37 -19.75
CA ALA A 317 6.12 9.07 -18.50
C ALA A 317 5.21 8.55 -17.38
N VAL A 318 3.91 8.35 -17.65
CA VAL A 318 2.99 7.75 -16.66
C VAL A 318 3.49 6.38 -16.21
N ARG A 319 3.83 5.50 -17.16
CA ARG A 319 4.27 4.13 -16.84
C ARG A 319 5.60 4.10 -16.11
N ALA A 320 6.53 4.98 -16.48
CA ALA A 320 7.82 5.09 -15.81
C ALA A 320 7.65 5.51 -14.34
N ARG A 321 6.74 6.46 -14.08
CA ARG A 321 6.44 6.95 -12.73
C ARG A 321 5.75 5.89 -11.88
N GLU A 322 4.76 5.19 -12.43
CA GLU A 322 4.11 4.07 -11.74
C GLU A 322 5.12 2.97 -11.36
N ALA A 323 6.02 2.60 -12.29
CA ALA A 323 7.03 1.58 -12.06
C ALA A 323 8.06 2.02 -11.00
N ALA A 324 8.57 3.25 -11.09
CA ALA A 324 9.49 3.82 -10.11
C ALA A 324 8.85 3.90 -8.71
N ALA A 325 7.57 4.25 -8.64
CA ALA A 325 6.84 4.34 -7.38
C ALA A 325 6.70 2.98 -6.70
N MET A 326 6.43 1.92 -7.47
CA MET A 326 6.41 0.56 -6.95
C MET A 326 7.78 0.14 -6.39
N VAL A 327 8.88 0.42 -7.11
CA VAL A 327 10.24 0.10 -6.63
C VAL A 327 10.56 0.86 -5.34
N ALA A 328 10.31 2.16 -5.28
CA ALA A 328 10.55 2.97 -4.07
C ALA A 328 9.72 2.45 -2.88
N THR A 329 8.44 2.14 -3.10
CA THR A 329 7.55 1.58 -2.08
C THR A 329 8.05 0.25 -1.53
N ALA A 330 8.50 -0.66 -2.41
CA ALA A 330 9.05 -1.95 -1.98
C ALA A 330 10.30 -1.77 -1.11
N ARG A 331 11.18 -0.82 -1.47
CA ARG A 331 12.41 -0.51 -0.72
C ARG A 331 12.15 0.05 0.67
N TRP A 332 11.18 0.98 0.82
CA TRP A 332 10.76 1.45 2.15
C TRP A 332 10.15 0.32 2.98
N MET A 333 9.27 -0.49 2.35
CA MET A 333 8.61 -1.62 3.01
C MET A 333 9.62 -2.63 3.59
N TYR A 334 10.62 -3.04 2.80
CA TYR A 334 11.57 -4.07 3.21
C TYR A 334 12.64 -3.56 4.17
N ARG A 335 13.15 -2.33 4.00
CA ARG A 335 14.08 -1.75 4.99
C ARG A 335 13.42 -1.53 6.35
N SER A 336 12.19 -1.01 6.38
CA SER A 336 11.44 -0.90 7.65
C SER A 336 11.18 -2.28 8.26
N ALA A 337 10.88 -3.29 7.43
CA ALA A 337 10.70 -4.66 7.90
C ALA A 337 11.99 -5.28 8.46
N GLN A 338 13.14 -4.98 7.87
CA GLN A 338 14.45 -5.47 8.32
C GLN A 338 14.79 -4.93 9.71
N VAL A 339 14.53 -3.64 9.95
CA VAL A 339 14.77 -2.98 11.24
C VAL A 339 13.87 -3.50 12.36
N ARG A 340 12.62 -3.88 12.06
CA ARG A 340 11.72 -4.47 13.06
C ARG A 340 12.03 -5.95 13.25
N THR A 341 12.62 -6.28 14.39
CA THR A 341 13.03 -7.65 14.77
C THR A 341 12.03 -8.25 15.76
N GLU A 342 10.75 -8.25 15.41
CA GLU A 342 9.65 -8.87 16.18
C GLU A 342 8.54 -9.31 15.22
N THR A 343 7.53 -10.03 15.73
CA THR A 343 6.27 -10.27 15.01
C THR A 343 5.15 -9.49 15.69
N ARG A 344 4.54 -8.55 14.96
CA ARG A 344 3.46 -7.68 15.44
C ARG A 344 2.43 -7.44 14.34
N GLY A 345 1.18 -7.73 14.62
CA GLY A 345 0.09 -7.52 13.68
C GLY A 345 0.29 -8.29 12.37
N MET A 346 0.31 -7.61 11.22
CA MET A 346 0.57 -8.26 9.92
C MET A 346 2.05 -8.45 9.62
N HIS A 347 2.94 -7.69 10.28
CA HIS A 347 4.37 -7.86 10.17
C HIS A 347 4.79 -9.13 10.92
N ARG A 348 5.34 -10.10 10.17
CA ARG A 348 5.79 -11.39 10.69
C ARG A 348 7.24 -11.63 10.29
N ARG A 349 8.07 -11.96 11.27
CA ARG A 349 9.48 -12.34 11.10
C ARG A 349 9.67 -13.81 11.45
N ALA A 350 10.34 -14.55 10.58
CA ALA A 350 10.60 -15.98 10.77
C ALA A 350 11.47 -16.23 12.01
N GLU A 351 12.45 -15.36 12.23
CA GLU A 351 13.42 -15.43 13.33
C GLU A 351 12.85 -14.89 14.65
N TYR A 352 11.91 -13.95 14.58
CA TYR A 352 11.36 -13.23 15.74
C TYR A 352 9.84 -13.43 15.83
N LYS A 353 9.43 -14.52 16.47
CA LYS A 353 8.03 -15.00 16.45
C LYS A 353 7.12 -14.35 17.49
N SER A 354 7.69 -13.64 18.47
CA SER A 354 6.95 -12.97 19.54
C SER A 354 6.91 -11.46 19.36
N ILE A 355 5.96 -10.84 20.04
CA ILE A 355 5.95 -9.39 20.28
C ILE A 355 7.10 -9.06 21.24
N ASP A 356 7.81 -7.97 20.96
CA ASP A 356 8.87 -7.41 21.80
C ASP A 356 8.41 -6.07 22.40
N ALA A 357 8.40 -5.98 23.74
CA ALA A 357 8.01 -4.77 24.45
C ALA A 357 8.99 -3.60 24.23
N GLY A 358 10.27 -3.89 23.96
CA GLY A 358 11.28 -2.87 23.65
C GLY A 358 11.12 -2.24 22.26
N GLN A 359 10.26 -2.83 21.41
CA GLN A 359 9.98 -2.34 20.06
C GLN A 359 8.64 -1.58 19.96
N ARG A 360 8.15 -1.04 21.09
CA ARG A 360 6.96 -0.17 21.14
C ARG A 360 7.26 1.25 20.62
N HIS A 361 7.67 1.35 19.37
CA HIS A 361 7.92 2.61 18.65
C HIS A 361 7.42 2.50 17.20
N ARG A 362 7.16 3.64 16.57
CA ARG A 362 6.93 3.72 15.12
C ARG A 362 8.26 3.70 14.38
N LEU A 363 8.25 3.22 13.14
CA LEU A 363 9.37 3.36 12.22
C LEU A 363 9.04 4.41 11.18
N ILE A 364 9.86 5.45 11.13
CA ILE A 364 9.81 6.47 10.09
C ILE A 364 10.87 6.12 9.06
N SER A 365 10.49 6.15 7.79
CA SER A 365 11.37 5.85 6.67
C SER A 365 11.35 6.98 5.65
N GLY A 366 12.43 7.15 4.92
CA GLY A 366 12.53 8.18 3.91
C GLY A 366 13.78 7.99 3.06
N GLY A 367 14.04 8.97 2.20
CA GLY A 367 15.10 8.87 1.19
C GLY A 367 14.66 8.07 -0.03
N LEU A 368 15.36 8.31 -1.14
CA LEU A 368 15.15 7.63 -2.41
C LEU A 368 16.41 6.89 -2.80
N ASP A 369 17.53 7.58 -3.01
CA ASP A 369 18.80 6.92 -3.33
C ASP A 369 19.32 6.15 -2.10
N ASP A 370 19.50 6.86 -0.98
CA ASP A 370 19.83 6.29 0.31
C ASP A 370 18.59 6.20 1.21
N VAL A 371 17.94 5.04 1.20
CA VAL A 371 16.76 4.83 2.05
C VAL A 371 17.18 4.58 3.50
N TRP A 372 16.68 5.42 4.41
CA TRP A 372 16.94 5.35 5.84
C TRP A 372 15.68 4.97 6.62
N VAL A 373 15.88 4.46 7.84
CA VAL A 373 14.80 4.15 8.80
C VAL A 373 15.22 4.62 10.20
N ARG A 374 14.34 5.35 10.88
CA ARG A 374 14.55 5.82 12.25
C ARG A 374 13.38 5.46 13.16
N ARG A 375 13.68 5.30 14.44
CA ARG A 375 12.66 5.05 15.47
C ARG A 375 12.01 6.37 15.86
N LYS A 376 10.69 6.34 16.08
CA LYS A 376 9.91 7.44 16.65
C LYS A 376 9.09 6.90 17.80
N GLU A 377 9.30 7.46 18.99
CA GLU A 377 8.53 7.10 20.17
C GLU A 377 7.02 7.26 19.92
N VAL A 378 6.23 6.33 20.45
CA VAL A 378 4.78 6.50 20.48
C VAL A 378 4.47 7.40 21.66
N ASP A 379 3.87 8.56 21.41
CA ASP A 379 3.36 9.40 22.48
C ASP A 379 2.30 8.60 23.25
N THR A 380 2.63 8.22 24.48
CA THR A 380 1.75 7.48 25.38
C THR A 380 0.80 8.39 26.14
N GLY A 381 0.62 9.65 25.69
CA GLY A 381 -0.34 10.61 26.23
C GLY A 381 -1.58 9.88 26.72
N LEU A 382 -1.70 9.83 28.06
CA LEU A 382 -2.70 9.08 28.80
C LEU A 382 -4.04 9.18 28.07
N VAL A 383 -4.58 8.04 27.63
CA VAL A 383 -6.02 7.96 27.37
C VAL A 383 -6.67 8.44 28.68
N PRO A 384 -7.43 9.55 28.68
CA PRO A 384 -8.16 9.94 29.88
C PRO A 384 -8.99 8.73 30.33
N ALA A 385 -8.95 8.41 31.63
CA ALA A 385 -9.56 7.21 32.21
C ALA A 385 -11.08 7.06 31.95
N GLU A 386 -11.72 8.04 31.31
CA GLU A 386 -13.16 8.12 31.07
C GLU A 386 -13.68 7.18 29.95
N HIS A 387 -12.81 6.45 29.23
CA HIS A 387 -13.24 5.54 28.16
C HIS A 387 -12.87 4.05 28.38
N GLN A 388 -12.58 3.63 29.60
CA GLN A 388 -12.44 2.19 29.93
C GLN A 388 -13.76 1.51 30.34
N GLY A 389 -14.88 2.21 30.30
CA GLY A 389 -16.18 1.74 30.79
C GLY A 389 -17.28 1.67 29.73
N ALA A 390 -17.06 1.03 28.59
CA ALA A 390 -18.15 0.49 27.77
C ALA A 390 -17.58 -0.59 26.83
N HIS A 391 -18.21 -1.77 26.85
CA HIS A 391 -17.91 -3.00 26.10
C HIS A 391 -17.42 -4.14 27.01
N ALA A 392 -18.32 -4.56 27.90
CA ALA A 392 -18.48 -5.96 28.28
C ALA A 392 -19.42 -6.65 27.28
#